data_AF-A0A8T6L958-F1
#
_entry.id   AF-A0A8T6L958-F1
#
_cell.length_a   1.000
_cell.length_b   1.000
_cell.length_c   1.000
_cell.angle_alpha   90.00
_cell.angle_beta   90.00
_cell.angle_gamma   90.00
#
_symmetry.space_group_name_H-M   'P 1'
#
loop_
_entity.id
_entity.type
_entity.pdbx_description
1 polymer ?
#
loop_
_entity_poly.entity_id
_entity_poly.type
_entity_poly.pdbx_seq_one_letter_code
_entity_poly.pdbx_strand_id
1 'polypeptide(L)'
;MDISGKIIWQHAAGDPNHDHTDLCLEHRVIVTGPGTKSWFAYTSDEKRAERADVRRFCEEMQAGDIVVLKMGLSKILAIGVVGNYEHVDEFNDIDGWELGHARRVRWLHTKPHCLGAKVLTRSTTQRLYAEQALDCVRDTLRRSDDDGCWREEEPLSFPVSKLAENELEEHLFARGLPGDAIRELLDPKGSFVQMANWYWNQWASEHETVCHLVVPLLRVLGWPRQKIALEHSRIDVALFSRLPREDQNLAVVVEAKALHSACLGAFEQAKGYAQQYPKCNRIVVTDGLRYGVFIRQGDEWPKDLKPYAYLNVRRLRSSYPIYRENGYELLGAKQAIHAMTPGWNPDLDLEDGADETASLE
;
A
#
# COMPACT_ATOMS: atom_id res chain seq x y z
N MET A 1 -0.68 -26.36 -23.31
CA MET A 1 0.12 -25.24 -23.85
C MET A 1 1.53 -25.72 -24.20
N ASP A 2 2.10 -25.31 -25.34
CA ASP A 2 3.51 -25.55 -25.66
C ASP A 2 4.38 -24.45 -25.02
N ILE A 3 5.35 -24.86 -24.21
CA ILE A 3 6.29 -23.97 -23.51
C ILE A 3 7.72 -24.15 -24.02
N SER A 4 7.91 -24.86 -25.13
CA SER A 4 9.21 -25.07 -25.76
C SER A 4 9.88 -23.74 -26.12
N GLY A 5 11.14 -23.59 -25.73
CA GLY A 5 11.91 -22.36 -25.95
C GLY A 5 11.52 -21.17 -25.07
N LYS A 6 10.53 -21.31 -24.17
CA LYS A 6 10.15 -20.27 -23.21
C LYS A 6 10.99 -20.36 -21.95
N ILE A 7 11.34 -19.21 -21.38
CA ILE A 7 12.00 -19.16 -20.08
C ILE A 7 10.92 -19.22 -19.00
N ILE A 8 11.15 -20.03 -17.96
CA ILE A 8 10.31 -20.05 -16.76
C ILE A 8 10.98 -19.18 -15.71
N TRP A 9 10.28 -18.15 -15.27
CA TRP A 9 10.71 -17.21 -14.24
C TRP A 9 10.01 -17.49 -12.92
N GLN A 10 10.69 -17.22 -11.82
CA GLN A 10 10.07 -17.04 -10.51
C GLN A 10 10.06 -15.56 -10.18
N HIS A 11 8.93 -15.08 -9.67
CA HIS A 11 8.73 -13.70 -9.25
C HIS A 11 8.13 -13.66 -7.84
N ALA A 12 8.76 -12.96 -6.90
CA ALA A 12 8.24 -12.84 -5.53
C ALA A 12 7.06 -11.87 -5.49
N ALA A 13 5.96 -12.27 -4.85
CA ALA A 13 4.82 -11.41 -4.54
C ALA A 13 5.07 -10.46 -3.35
N GLY A 14 6.35 -10.29 -2.95
CA GLY A 14 6.75 -9.60 -1.74
C GLY A 14 7.27 -10.55 -0.65
N ASP A 15 7.06 -10.19 0.61
CA ASP A 15 7.54 -10.89 1.80
C ASP A 15 6.40 -11.08 2.84
N PRO A 16 6.62 -11.78 3.96
CA PRO A 16 5.55 -12.00 4.95
C PRO A 16 4.95 -10.72 5.56
N ASN A 17 5.62 -9.58 5.46
CA ASN A 17 5.12 -8.29 5.92
C ASN A 17 4.49 -7.48 4.79
N HIS A 18 4.86 -7.73 3.53
CA HIS A 18 4.37 -7.05 2.33
C HIS A 18 3.87 -8.09 1.33
N ASP A 19 2.59 -8.48 1.44
CA ASP A 19 1.98 -9.42 0.50
C ASP A 19 1.25 -8.65 -0.61
N HIS A 20 1.76 -8.73 -1.83
CA HIS A 20 1.18 -8.10 -3.02
C HIS A 20 0.47 -9.11 -3.93
N THR A 21 0.17 -10.31 -3.42
CA THR A 21 -0.46 -11.38 -4.21
C THR A 21 -1.77 -10.93 -4.81
N ASP A 22 -2.70 -10.42 -4.00
CA ASP A 22 -4.02 -10.03 -4.47
C ASP A 22 -3.94 -8.92 -5.52
N LEU A 23 -3.09 -7.92 -5.28
CA LEU A 23 -2.80 -6.84 -6.25
C LEU A 23 -2.28 -7.40 -7.59
N CYS A 24 -1.33 -8.34 -7.56
CA CYS A 24 -0.78 -8.95 -8.77
C CYS A 24 -1.85 -9.76 -9.54
N LEU A 25 -2.71 -10.47 -8.81
CA LEU A 25 -3.77 -11.29 -9.40
C LEU A 25 -4.89 -10.45 -10.00
N GLU A 26 -5.37 -9.46 -9.26
CA GLU A 26 -6.46 -8.56 -9.64
C GLU A 26 -6.10 -7.71 -10.85
N HIS A 27 -4.94 -7.04 -10.82
CA HIS A 27 -4.50 -6.19 -11.91
C HIS A 27 -3.86 -6.95 -13.06
N ARG A 28 -3.71 -8.28 -12.93
CA ARG A 28 -3.05 -9.17 -13.89
C ARG A 28 -1.63 -8.69 -14.21
N VAL A 29 -0.86 -8.46 -13.17
CA VAL A 29 0.51 -7.98 -13.27
C VAL A 29 1.45 -8.72 -12.35
N ILE A 30 2.74 -8.59 -12.63
CA ILE A 30 3.80 -8.68 -11.62
C ILE A 30 4.47 -7.32 -11.53
N VAL A 31 4.94 -6.95 -10.34
CA VAL A 31 5.51 -5.62 -10.08
C VAL A 31 6.86 -5.71 -9.37
N THR A 32 7.77 -4.78 -9.66
CA THR A 32 9.08 -4.74 -9.01
C THR A 32 9.58 -3.31 -8.81
N GLY A 33 10.58 -3.16 -7.96
CA GLY A 33 11.15 -1.85 -7.61
C GLY A 33 12.64 -1.91 -7.28
N PRO A 34 13.26 -0.75 -7.02
CA PRO A 34 12.64 0.58 -6.96
C PRO A 34 12.14 1.06 -8.34
N GLY A 35 11.02 1.77 -8.39
CA GLY A 35 10.32 2.13 -9.63
C GLY A 35 10.02 3.61 -9.81
N THR A 36 10.69 4.51 -9.07
CA THR A 36 10.40 5.97 -9.09
C THR A 36 10.53 6.60 -10.48
N LYS A 37 11.31 6.01 -11.37
CA LYS A 37 11.38 6.38 -12.79
C LYS A 37 11.46 5.13 -13.66
N SER A 38 11.12 5.28 -14.95
CA SER A 38 11.21 4.19 -15.92
C SER A 38 12.63 3.63 -16.01
N TRP A 39 12.77 2.30 -16.15
CA TRP A 39 14.06 1.62 -16.28
C TRP A 39 14.91 2.20 -17.42
N PHE A 40 14.26 2.63 -18.50
CA PHE A 40 14.93 3.18 -19.67
C PHE A 40 15.32 4.66 -19.52
N ALA A 41 14.86 5.33 -18.46
CA ALA A 41 15.30 6.68 -18.10
C ALA A 41 16.58 6.70 -17.24
N TYR A 42 17.04 5.53 -16.76
CA TYR A 42 18.28 5.43 -16.01
C TYR A 42 19.52 5.52 -16.90
N THR A 43 20.52 6.24 -16.39
CA THR A 43 21.87 6.25 -16.97
C THR A 43 22.59 4.91 -16.74
N SER A 44 23.66 4.63 -17.49
CA SER A 44 24.42 3.39 -17.33
C SER A 44 25.02 3.21 -15.93
N ASP A 45 25.41 4.29 -15.26
CA ASP A 45 26.00 4.22 -13.92
C ASP A 45 24.94 3.95 -12.86
N GLU A 46 23.75 4.53 -12.99
CA GLU A 46 22.64 4.20 -12.12
C GLU A 46 22.20 2.76 -12.32
N LYS A 47 22.07 2.29 -13.57
CA LYS A 47 21.75 0.87 -13.86
C LYS A 47 22.74 -0.11 -13.23
N ARG A 48 24.01 0.28 -13.03
CA ARG A 48 25.02 -0.52 -12.32
C ARG A 48 24.82 -0.51 -10.81
N ALA A 49 24.34 0.60 -10.26
CA ALA A 49 23.97 0.71 -8.85
C ALA A 49 22.64 0.00 -8.54
N GLU A 50 21.75 -0.11 -9.53
CA GLU A 50 20.48 -0.80 -9.41
C GLU A 50 20.62 -2.33 -9.41
N ARG A 51 19.69 -2.99 -8.72
CA ARG A 51 19.79 -4.41 -8.40
C ARG A 51 19.57 -5.26 -9.66
N ALA A 52 20.33 -6.37 -9.77
CA ALA A 52 20.20 -7.35 -10.87
C ALA A 52 18.78 -7.88 -11.10
N ASP A 53 17.92 -7.87 -10.07
CA ASP A 53 16.51 -8.25 -10.18
C ASP A 53 15.71 -7.34 -11.11
N VAL A 54 15.89 -6.01 -11.02
CA VAL A 54 15.16 -5.03 -11.85
C VAL A 54 15.59 -5.14 -13.30
N ARG A 55 16.89 -5.29 -13.55
CA ARG A 55 17.42 -5.53 -14.91
C ARG A 55 16.82 -6.79 -15.53
N ARG A 56 16.84 -7.92 -14.81
CA ARG A 56 16.25 -9.18 -15.29
C ARG A 56 14.77 -9.01 -15.63
N PHE A 57 14.05 -8.28 -14.78
CA PHE A 57 12.64 -7.98 -14.99
C PHE A 57 12.43 -7.10 -16.23
N CYS A 58 13.15 -5.98 -16.39
CA CYS A 58 12.90 -5.00 -17.43
C CYS A 58 13.49 -5.40 -18.80
N GLU A 59 14.68 -6.00 -18.84
CA GLU A 59 15.42 -6.28 -20.07
C GLU A 59 15.40 -7.74 -20.51
N GLU A 60 15.52 -8.69 -19.57
CA GLU A 60 15.73 -10.10 -19.93
C GLU A 60 14.44 -10.89 -20.09
N MET A 61 13.47 -10.68 -19.20
CA MET A 61 12.16 -11.32 -19.27
C MET A 61 11.40 -10.85 -20.50
N GLN A 62 10.90 -11.77 -21.33
CA GLN A 62 10.23 -11.44 -22.59
C GLN A 62 8.73 -11.76 -22.54
N ALA A 63 7.95 -11.05 -23.36
CA ALA A 63 6.57 -11.42 -23.59
C ALA A 63 6.48 -12.86 -24.14
N GLY A 64 5.53 -13.64 -23.61
CA GLY A 64 5.36 -15.06 -23.91
C GLY A 64 6.21 -16.01 -23.06
N ASP A 65 7.12 -15.51 -22.22
CA ASP A 65 7.74 -16.33 -21.16
C ASP A 65 6.71 -16.77 -20.12
N ILE A 66 7.06 -17.75 -19.30
CA ILE A 66 6.22 -18.20 -18.17
C ILE A 66 6.74 -17.57 -16.89
N VAL A 67 5.84 -17.09 -16.04
CA VAL A 67 6.18 -16.62 -14.69
C VAL A 67 5.41 -17.38 -13.63
N VAL A 68 6.11 -17.65 -12.53
CA VAL A 68 5.58 -18.26 -11.34
C VAL A 68 5.61 -17.21 -10.23
N LEU A 69 4.44 -16.79 -9.76
CA LEU A 69 4.32 -15.91 -8.60
C LEU A 69 4.56 -16.73 -7.34
N LYS A 70 5.46 -16.29 -6.45
CA LYS A 70 5.84 -17.04 -5.25
C LYS A 70 5.73 -16.22 -3.97
N MET A 71 5.54 -16.94 -2.86
CA MET A 71 5.71 -16.42 -1.51
C MET A 71 6.75 -17.26 -0.77
N GLY A 72 7.80 -16.62 -0.26
CA GLY A 72 8.92 -17.31 0.38
C GLY A 72 9.66 -18.26 -0.57
N LEU A 73 10.07 -19.42 -0.05
CA LEU A 73 11.00 -20.35 -0.73
C LEU A 73 10.37 -21.67 -1.18
N SER A 74 9.08 -21.88 -0.93
CA SER A 74 8.44 -23.19 -1.12
C SER A 74 6.99 -23.10 -1.59
N LYS A 75 6.43 -21.90 -1.78
CA LYS A 75 5.03 -21.70 -2.16
C LYS A 75 4.95 -20.99 -3.50
N ILE A 76 4.33 -21.65 -4.46
CA ILE A 76 3.87 -21.05 -5.72
C ILE A 76 2.43 -20.60 -5.47
N LEU A 77 2.10 -19.37 -5.84
CA LEU A 77 0.78 -18.78 -5.68
C LEU A 77 0.00 -18.82 -6.98
N ALA A 78 0.67 -18.50 -8.09
CA ALA A 78 0.07 -18.48 -9.40
C ALA A 78 1.11 -18.76 -10.49
N ILE A 79 0.62 -19.16 -11.66
CA ILE A 79 1.41 -19.42 -12.87
C ILE A 79 0.74 -18.69 -14.02
N GLY A 80 1.52 -17.95 -14.80
CA GLY A 80 1.00 -17.16 -15.90
C GLY A 80 1.99 -16.95 -17.04
N VAL A 81 1.48 -16.37 -18.12
CA VAL A 81 2.26 -15.97 -19.30
C VAL A 81 2.57 -14.49 -19.21
N VAL A 82 3.85 -14.13 -19.35
CA VAL A 82 4.33 -12.75 -19.29
C VAL A 82 3.91 -11.97 -20.53
N GLY A 83 3.49 -10.72 -20.33
CA GLY A 83 3.22 -9.74 -21.38
C GLY A 83 4.25 -8.61 -21.40
N ASN A 84 3.82 -7.46 -21.92
CA ASN A 84 4.68 -6.30 -22.10
C ASN A 84 5.08 -5.65 -20.76
N TYR A 85 6.23 -4.98 -20.78
CA TYR A 85 6.71 -4.14 -19.69
C TYR A 85 6.08 -2.75 -19.77
N GLU A 86 5.69 -2.22 -18.62
CA GLU A 86 5.15 -0.88 -18.46
C GLU A 86 5.76 -0.23 -17.21
N HIS A 87 5.99 1.08 -17.28
CA HIS A 87 6.30 1.88 -16.09
C HIS A 87 5.01 2.60 -15.68
N VAL A 88 4.52 2.30 -14.47
CA VAL A 88 3.21 2.70 -13.99
C VAL A 88 3.37 3.39 -12.66
N ASP A 89 3.01 4.67 -12.63
CA ASP A 89 3.28 5.52 -11.48
C ASP A 89 2.43 5.16 -10.26
N GLU A 90 1.24 4.61 -10.47
CA GLU A 90 0.30 4.22 -9.43
C GLU A 90 0.83 3.08 -8.56
N PHE A 91 1.72 2.24 -9.09
CA PHE A 91 2.40 1.21 -8.31
C PHE A 91 3.63 1.74 -7.53
N ASN A 92 3.95 3.03 -7.63
CA ASN A 92 5.06 3.62 -6.86
C ASN A 92 4.70 4.01 -5.41
N ASP A 93 3.57 3.53 -4.90
CA ASP A 93 3.17 3.72 -3.50
C ASP A 93 2.23 2.60 -3.04
N ILE A 94 2.75 1.36 -3.04
CA ILE A 94 2.04 0.20 -2.52
C ILE A 94 2.50 -0.04 -1.09
N ASP A 95 1.71 0.44 -0.12
CA ASP A 95 2.07 0.45 1.30
C ASP A 95 3.50 0.98 1.49
N GLY A 96 3.83 2.08 0.79
CA GLY A 96 5.14 2.76 0.75
C GLY A 96 6.27 2.11 -0.02
N TRP A 97 6.00 1.05 -0.78
CA TRP A 97 6.97 0.51 -1.71
C TRP A 97 6.82 1.13 -3.10
N GLU A 98 7.95 1.51 -3.67
CA GLU A 98 8.04 2.11 -5.00
C GLU A 98 8.18 0.99 -6.05
N LEU A 99 7.05 0.35 -6.44
CA LEU A 99 7.02 -0.82 -7.33
C LEU A 99 6.57 -0.50 -8.77
N GLY A 100 6.86 0.69 -9.27
CA GLY A 100 6.38 1.19 -10.56
C GLY A 100 6.83 0.44 -11.82
N HIS A 101 7.60 -0.64 -11.72
CA HIS A 101 7.90 -1.51 -12.85
C HIS A 101 6.89 -2.64 -12.91
N ALA A 102 6.00 -2.64 -13.90
CA ALA A 102 4.99 -3.66 -14.09
C ALA A 102 5.25 -4.49 -15.34
N ARG A 103 4.80 -5.75 -15.31
CA ARG A 103 4.56 -6.55 -16.51
C ARG A 103 3.18 -7.15 -16.44
N ARG A 104 2.45 -7.09 -17.56
CA ARG A 104 1.18 -7.81 -17.71
C ARG A 104 1.41 -9.30 -17.55
N VAL A 105 0.46 -10.00 -16.94
CA VAL A 105 0.50 -11.45 -16.79
C VAL A 105 -0.88 -12.03 -17.03
N ARG A 106 -0.97 -12.93 -18.01
CA ARG A 106 -2.14 -13.80 -18.14
C ARG A 106 -2.01 -14.96 -17.16
N TRP A 107 -2.71 -14.89 -16.04
CA TRP A 107 -2.74 -15.99 -15.07
C TRP A 107 -3.48 -17.21 -15.65
N LEU A 108 -2.78 -18.34 -15.72
CA LEU A 108 -3.31 -19.64 -16.17
C LEU A 108 -3.74 -20.52 -14.99
N HIS A 109 -3.18 -20.24 -13.82
CA HIS A 109 -3.47 -20.93 -12.60
C HIS A 109 -3.26 -19.98 -11.41
N THR A 110 -4.23 -19.90 -10.51
CA THR A 110 -4.19 -19.01 -9.33
C THR A 110 -4.39 -19.77 -8.01
N LYS A 111 -4.39 -21.10 -8.03
CA LYS A 111 -4.45 -21.90 -6.81
C LYS A 111 -3.03 -22.14 -6.28
N PRO A 112 -2.77 -21.93 -4.98
CA PRO A 112 -1.43 -22.13 -4.45
C PRO A 112 -0.96 -23.59 -4.47
N HIS A 113 0.32 -23.80 -4.77
CA HIS A 113 1.04 -25.05 -4.61
C HIS A 113 2.14 -24.94 -3.55
N CYS A 114 2.14 -25.86 -2.59
CA CYS A 114 3.22 -26.02 -1.62
C CYS A 114 4.17 -27.13 -2.09
N LEU A 115 5.43 -26.79 -2.35
CA LEU A 115 6.43 -27.72 -2.89
C LEU A 115 7.02 -28.66 -1.83
N GLY A 116 6.67 -28.50 -0.54
CA GLY A 116 7.18 -29.33 0.57
C GLY A 116 8.66 -29.14 0.89
N ALA A 117 9.42 -28.45 0.05
CA ALA A 117 10.85 -28.16 0.20
C ALA A 117 11.18 -26.71 -0.24
N LYS A 118 12.31 -26.18 0.25
CA LYS A 118 12.81 -24.83 -0.06
C LYS A 118 13.58 -24.83 -1.39
N VAL A 119 12.85 -24.97 -2.49
CA VAL A 119 13.43 -25.09 -3.84
C VAL A 119 13.40 -23.79 -4.66
N LEU A 120 12.69 -22.77 -4.18
CA LEU A 120 12.66 -21.44 -4.78
C LEU A 120 13.75 -20.55 -4.16
N THR A 121 14.08 -19.45 -4.84
CA THR A 121 15.17 -18.55 -4.41
C THR A 121 14.64 -17.33 -3.66
N ARG A 122 15.53 -16.64 -2.94
CA ARG A 122 15.23 -15.39 -2.24
C ARG A 122 15.11 -14.19 -3.18
N SER A 123 15.61 -14.28 -4.40
CA SER A 123 15.53 -13.19 -5.37
C SER A 123 14.08 -12.83 -5.71
N THR A 124 13.86 -11.55 -5.99
CA THR A 124 12.55 -11.07 -6.45
C THR A 124 12.27 -11.62 -7.83
N THR A 125 13.20 -11.50 -8.78
CA THR A 125 13.02 -11.99 -10.16
C THR A 125 14.21 -12.83 -10.57
N GLN A 126 14.00 -14.11 -10.88
CA GLN A 126 15.06 -14.99 -11.35
C GLN A 126 14.51 -16.08 -12.27
N ARG A 127 15.35 -16.66 -13.13
CA ARG A 127 14.99 -17.89 -13.84
C ARG A 127 14.78 -19.03 -12.85
N LEU A 128 13.78 -19.86 -13.10
CA LEU A 128 13.50 -21.05 -12.32
C LEU A 128 14.29 -22.23 -12.88
N TYR A 129 15.15 -22.82 -12.05
CA TYR A 129 16.00 -23.96 -12.44
C TYR A 129 15.72 -25.23 -11.64
N ALA A 130 14.97 -25.14 -10.55
CA ALA A 130 14.73 -26.30 -9.70
C ALA A 130 13.75 -27.26 -10.38
N GLU A 131 14.22 -28.47 -10.73
CA GLU A 131 13.40 -29.46 -11.46
C GLU A 131 12.08 -29.78 -10.76
N GLN A 132 12.07 -29.90 -9.43
CA GLN A 132 10.82 -30.13 -8.69
C GLN A 132 9.77 -29.03 -8.94
N ALA A 133 10.21 -27.76 -8.99
CA ALA A 133 9.31 -26.64 -9.26
C ALA A 133 8.94 -26.59 -10.75
N LEU A 134 9.87 -26.91 -11.65
CA LEU A 134 9.63 -26.99 -13.08
C LEU A 134 8.60 -28.08 -13.42
N ASP A 135 8.71 -29.25 -12.80
CA ASP A 135 7.76 -30.36 -12.97
C ASP A 135 6.38 -29.97 -12.48
N CYS A 136 6.29 -29.30 -11.31
CA CYS A 136 5.03 -28.74 -10.83
C CYS A 136 4.40 -27.79 -11.86
N VAL A 137 5.19 -26.87 -12.43
CA VAL A 137 4.70 -25.92 -13.45
C VAL A 137 4.24 -26.65 -14.71
N ARG A 138 5.06 -27.57 -15.22
CA ARG A 138 4.76 -28.37 -16.43
C ARG A 138 3.46 -29.16 -16.25
N ASP A 139 3.28 -29.81 -15.11
CA ASP A 139 2.09 -30.61 -14.83
C ASP A 139 0.84 -29.76 -14.64
N THR A 140 0.95 -28.59 -14.01
CA THR A 140 -0.16 -27.64 -13.92
C THR A 140 -0.57 -27.15 -15.30
N LEU A 141 0.38 -26.72 -16.14
CA LEU A 141 0.11 -26.21 -17.49
C LEU A 141 -0.40 -27.28 -18.48
N ARG A 142 -0.09 -28.56 -18.25
CA ARG A 142 -0.67 -29.69 -19.02
C ARG A 142 -2.15 -29.91 -18.73
N ARG A 143 -2.61 -29.54 -17.53
CA ARG A 143 -3.99 -29.72 -17.05
C ARG A 143 -4.85 -28.46 -17.23
N SER A 144 -4.22 -27.31 -17.47
CA SER A 144 -4.93 -26.08 -17.77
C SER A 144 -5.52 -26.14 -19.18
N ASP A 145 -6.83 -25.93 -19.28
CA ASP A 145 -7.48 -25.61 -20.55
C ASP A 145 -7.04 -24.20 -20.95
N ASP A 146 -6.35 -24.10 -22.09
CA ASP A 146 -5.94 -22.83 -22.67
C ASP A 146 -6.99 -22.42 -23.70
N ASP A 147 -7.87 -21.49 -23.31
CA ASP A 147 -8.98 -21.03 -24.17
C ASP A 147 -8.51 -20.23 -25.41
N GLY A 148 -7.18 -20.08 -25.60
CA GLY A 148 -6.55 -19.59 -26.83
C GLY A 148 -6.80 -18.13 -27.20
N CYS A 149 -7.72 -17.45 -26.53
CA CYS A 149 -8.08 -16.06 -26.77
C CYS A 149 -7.19 -15.10 -25.97
N TRP A 150 -5.90 -15.03 -26.29
CA TRP A 150 -5.10 -13.86 -25.90
C TRP A 150 -5.43 -12.72 -26.86
N ARG A 151 -6.17 -11.72 -26.35
CA ARG A 151 -6.20 -10.40 -26.99
C ARG A 151 -5.04 -9.59 -26.43
N GLU A 152 -4.48 -8.73 -27.26
CA GLU A 152 -3.58 -7.68 -26.80
C GLU A 152 -4.30 -6.92 -25.68
N GLU A 153 -3.78 -7.03 -24.46
CA GLU A 153 -4.40 -6.35 -23.31
C GLU A 153 -4.15 -4.85 -23.46
N GLU A 154 -5.19 -4.06 -23.19
CA GLU A 154 -5.04 -2.61 -23.16
C GLU A 154 -3.97 -2.20 -22.14
N PRO A 155 -3.25 -1.08 -22.39
CA PRO A 155 -2.28 -0.55 -21.44
C PRO A 155 -2.89 -0.41 -20.04
N LEU A 156 -2.05 -0.57 -19.02
CA LEU A 156 -2.46 -0.27 -17.65
C LEU A 156 -2.86 1.20 -17.59
N SER A 157 -4.15 1.45 -17.36
CA SER A 157 -4.70 2.78 -17.23
C SER A 157 -5.38 2.90 -15.87
N PHE A 158 -4.94 3.90 -15.13
CA PHE A 158 -5.54 4.30 -13.88
C PHE A 158 -6.02 5.75 -13.99
N PRO A 159 -7.09 6.13 -13.29
CA PRO A 159 -7.46 7.53 -13.18
C PRO A 159 -6.30 8.34 -12.60
N VAL A 160 -6.17 9.59 -13.06
CA VAL A 160 -5.14 10.50 -12.55
C VAL A 160 -5.37 10.72 -11.06
N SER A 161 -4.43 10.25 -10.25
CA SER A 161 -4.54 10.32 -8.80
C SER A 161 -3.62 11.37 -8.16
N LYS A 162 -3.00 12.23 -8.96
CA LYS A 162 -2.14 13.31 -8.47
C LYS A 162 -3.00 14.44 -7.92
N LEU A 163 -2.76 14.83 -6.67
CA LEU A 163 -3.49 15.90 -6.01
C LEU A 163 -2.82 17.26 -6.30
N ALA A 164 -3.62 18.25 -6.68
CA ALA A 164 -3.14 19.62 -6.77
C ALA A 164 -3.04 20.25 -5.37
N GLU A 165 -1.98 21.03 -5.12
CA GLU A 165 -1.71 21.59 -3.78
C GLU A 165 -2.83 22.53 -3.30
N ASN A 166 -3.34 23.38 -4.19
CA ASN A 166 -4.44 24.31 -3.90
C ASN A 166 -5.75 23.57 -3.56
N GLU A 167 -6.01 22.43 -4.21
CA GLU A 167 -7.21 21.64 -3.93
C GLU A 167 -7.19 21.10 -2.49
N LEU A 168 -6.02 20.65 -2.02
CA LEU A 168 -5.86 20.17 -0.65
C LEU A 168 -5.97 21.32 0.36
N GLU A 169 -5.33 22.46 0.09
CA GLU A 169 -5.44 23.66 0.93
C GLU A 169 -6.90 24.11 1.11
N GLU A 170 -7.63 24.25 0.00
CA GLU A 170 -9.04 24.65 -0.01
C GLU A 170 -9.91 23.65 0.77
N HIS A 171 -9.71 22.34 0.55
CA HIS A 171 -10.44 21.29 1.25
C HIS A 171 -10.21 21.32 2.76
N LEU A 172 -8.95 21.42 3.20
CA LEU A 172 -8.61 21.42 4.63
C LEU A 172 -9.10 22.71 5.32
N PHE A 173 -9.00 23.85 4.64
CA PHE A 173 -9.50 25.12 5.17
C PHE A 173 -11.02 25.09 5.33
N ALA A 174 -11.75 24.57 4.32
CA ALA A 174 -13.21 24.44 4.38
C ALA A 174 -13.68 23.54 5.54
N ARG A 175 -12.86 22.55 5.92
CA ARG A 175 -13.10 21.65 7.07
C ARG A 175 -12.52 22.17 8.39
N GLY A 176 -12.13 23.45 8.43
CA GLY A 176 -11.80 24.16 9.67
C GLY A 176 -10.38 23.97 10.18
N LEU A 177 -9.45 23.44 9.38
CA LEU A 177 -8.04 23.46 9.76
C LEU A 177 -7.51 24.91 9.71
N PRO A 178 -6.80 25.37 10.76
CA PRO A 178 -6.13 26.66 10.74
C PRO A 178 -5.09 26.77 9.61
N GLY A 179 -4.97 27.93 8.99
CA GLY A 179 -4.04 28.14 7.87
C GLY A 179 -2.55 28.00 8.21
N ASP A 180 -2.16 28.14 9.48
CA ASP A 180 -0.82 27.80 9.97
C ASP A 180 -0.59 26.28 10.04
N ALA A 181 -1.59 25.50 10.46
CA ALA A 181 -1.54 24.04 10.42
C ALA A 181 -1.46 23.51 8.98
N ILE A 182 -2.24 24.08 8.05
CA ILE A 182 -2.18 23.71 6.63
C ILE A 182 -0.78 23.97 6.05
N ARG A 183 -0.21 25.15 6.30
CA ARG A 183 1.16 25.46 5.86
C ARG A 183 2.19 24.50 6.44
N GLU A 184 2.05 24.13 7.72
CA GLU A 184 2.98 23.20 8.36
C GLU A 184 2.93 21.78 7.74
N LEU A 185 1.81 21.40 7.12
CA LEU A 185 1.64 20.11 6.42
C LEU A 185 2.11 20.15 4.96
N LEU A 186 1.92 21.28 4.28
CA LEU A 186 2.05 21.36 2.82
C LEU A 186 3.30 22.11 2.37
N ASP A 187 3.78 23.09 3.14
CA ASP A 187 5.00 23.83 2.79
C ASP A 187 6.21 22.88 2.90
N PRO A 188 7.01 22.71 1.83
CA PRO A 188 8.27 21.96 1.90
C PRO A 188 9.25 22.46 2.98
N LYS A 189 9.06 23.70 3.45
CA LYS A 189 9.83 24.31 4.55
C LYS A 189 9.14 24.22 5.91
N GLY A 190 7.92 23.70 5.99
CA GLY A 190 7.24 23.39 7.24
C GLY A 190 8.08 22.44 8.09
N SER A 191 8.09 22.63 9.41
CA SER A 191 8.97 21.85 10.30
C SER A 191 8.64 20.36 10.24
N PHE A 192 7.38 19.99 10.10
CA PHE A 192 6.96 18.60 9.94
C PHE A 192 7.43 18.01 8.61
N VAL A 193 7.23 18.69 7.49
CA VAL A 193 7.64 18.20 6.16
C VAL A 193 9.16 18.03 6.08
N GLN A 194 9.92 18.97 6.64
CA GLN A 194 11.38 18.83 6.73
C GLN A 194 11.81 17.63 7.56
N MET A 195 11.15 17.40 8.70
CA MET A 195 11.41 16.25 9.56
C MET A 195 11.06 14.92 8.86
N ALA A 196 9.90 14.85 8.20
CA ALA A 196 9.49 13.69 7.41
C ALA A 196 10.50 13.39 6.28
N ASN A 197 11.00 14.43 5.59
CA ASN A 197 12.03 14.28 4.57
C ASN A 197 13.38 13.84 5.13
N TRP A 198 13.75 14.31 6.32
CA TRP A 198 14.97 13.87 6.98
C TRP A 198 14.90 12.38 7.35
N TYR A 199 13.77 11.95 7.94
CA TYR A 199 13.55 10.56 8.36
C TYR A 199 13.49 9.57 7.19
N TRP A 200 13.15 10.01 5.97
CA TRP A 200 13.06 9.12 4.80
C TRP A 200 14.30 8.25 4.56
N ASN A 201 15.50 8.73 4.90
CA ASN A 201 16.75 7.99 4.73
C ASN A 201 17.29 7.43 6.06
N GLN A 202 16.46 7.34 7.08
CA GLN A 202 16.83 6.87 8.41
C GLN A 202 16.12 5.55 8.72
N TRP A 203 16.66 4.84 9.70
CA TRP A 203 15.90 3.82 10.41
C TRP A 203 15.44 4.39 11.74
N ALA A 204 14.17 4.24 12.04
CA ALA A 204 13.59 4.66 13.31
C ALA A 204 12.83 3.49 13.94
N SER A 205 12.98 3.32 15.24
CA SER A 205 12.15 2.38 15.99
C SER A 205 10.68 2.82 15.99
N GLU A 206 9.79 1.94 16.42
CA GLU A 206 8.38 2.29 16.61
C GLU A 206 8.20 3.47 17.58
N HIS A 207 8.88 3.45 18.74
CA HIS A 207 8.87 4.55 19.70
C HIS A 207 9.39 5.87 19.13
N GLU A 208 10.48 5.83 18.36
CA GLU A 208 11.04 7.01 17.72
C GLU A 208 10.08 7.56 16.66
N THR A 209 9.49 6.67 15.86
CA THR A 209 8.47 6.99 14.86
C THR A 209 7.26 7.68 15.50
N VAL A 210 6.76 7.16 16.62
CA VAL A 210 5.67 7.78 17.38
C VAL A 210 6.06 9.18 17.85
N CYS A 211 7.24 9.31 18.47
CA CYS A 211 7.72 10.55 19.09
C CYS A 211 7.96 11.66 18.05
N HIS A 212 8.60 11.32 16.93
CA HIS A 212 9.11 12.30 15.98
C HIS A 212 8.27 12.45 14.71
N LEU A 213 7.36 11.54 14.39
CA LEU A 213 6.53 11.66 13.19
C LEU A 213 5.04 11.70 13.55
N VAL A 214 4.55 10.70 14.27
CA VAL A 214 3.11 10.55 14.54
C VAL A 214 2.59 11.67 15.46
N VAL A 215 3.19 11.87 16.63
CA VAL A 215 2.75 12.90 17.58
C VAL A 215 2.86 14.31 16.97
N PRO A 216 3.97 14.70 16.32
CA PRO A 216 4.06 15.98 15.64
C PRO A 216 2.96 16.16 14.58
N LEU A 217 2.69 15.16 13.73
CA LEU A 217 1.60 15.26 12.76
C LEU A 217 0.25 15.52 13.46
N LEU A 218 -0.09 14.72 14.46
CA LEU A 218 -1.36 14.87 15.21
C LEU A 218 -1.49 16.25 15.85
N ARG A 219 -0.38 16.82 16.31
CA ARG A 219 -0.34 18.19 16.86
C ARG A 219 -0.64 19.23 15.79
N VAL A 220 -0.11 19.06 14.59
CA VAL A 220 -0.40 19.91 13.43
C VAL A 220 -1.88 19.77 13.03
N LEU A 221 -2.43 18.56 13.06
CA LEU A 221 -3.86 18.30 12.81
C LEU A 221 -4.81 18.84 13.89
N GLY A 222 -4.29 19.51 14.92
CA GLY A 222 -5.10 20.21 15.93
C GLY A 222 -5.40 19.43 17.19
N TRP A 223 -4.85 18.21 17.38
CA TRP A 223 -5.03 17.47 18.63
C TRP A 223 -4.27 18.13 19.79
N PRO A 224 -4.94 18.60 20.87
CA PRO A 224 -4.24 19.16 22.03
C PRO A 224 -3.47 18.07 22.77
N ARG A 225 -2.29 18.40 23.34
CA ARG A 225 -1.44 17.44 24.09
C ARG A 225 -2.24 16.69 25.16
N GLN A 226 -3.16 17.36 25.82
CA GLN A 226 -4.04 16.81 26.85
C GLN A 226 -4.96 15.71 26.31
N LYS A 227 -5.28 15.67 25.02
CA LYS A 227 -6.09 14.62 24.38
C LYS A 227 -5.28 13.49 23.74
N ILE A 228 -3.95 13.58 23.75
CA ILE A 228 -3.04 12.55 23.21
C ILE A 228 -2.42 11.78 24.38
N ALA A 229 -2.69 10.47 24.47
CA ALA A 229 -2.01 9.59 25.43
C ALA A 229 -1.10 8.62 24.68
N LEU A 230 0.13 8.45 25.18
CA LEU A 230 1.08 7.48 24.69
C LEU A 230 1.04 6.24 25.56
N GLU A 231 1.16 5.06 24.96
CA GLU A 231 1.17 3.75 25.65
C GLU A 231 -0.05 3.53 26.58
N HIS A 232 -1.20 4.10 26.21
CA HIS A 232 -2.42 3.99 27.01
C HIS A 232 -3.01 2.59 26.86
N SER A 233 -2.98 1.78 27.92
CA SER A 233 -3.51 0.41 27.90
C SER A 233 -2.90 -0.46 26.77
N ARG A 234 -1.61 -0.26 26.49
CA ARG A 234 -0.82 -0.91 25.40
C ARG A 234 -1.15 -0.42 23.98
N ILE A 235 -1.92 0.65 23.83
CA ILE A 235 -2.10 1.36 22.56
C ILE A 235 -0.96 2.36 22.40
N ASP A 236 -0.29 2.37 21.25
CA ASP A 236 0.84 3.28 21.00
C ASP A 236 0.45 4.75 21.17
N VAL A 237 -0.64 5.17 20.51
CA VAL A 237 -1.27 6.48 20.74
C VAL A 237 -2.79 6.37 20.80
N ALA A 238 -3.38 6.84 21.89
CA ALA A 238 -4.82 6.96 22.07
C ALA A 238 -5.26 8.43 22.01
N LEU A 239 -6.27 8.73 21.19
CA LEU A 239 -6.82 10.09 21.02
C LEU A 239 -8.22 10.19 21.61
N PHE A 240 -8.41 11.18 22.49
CA PHE A 240 -9.64 11.34 23.25
C PHE A 240 -10.48 12.51 22.73
N SER A 241 -11.74 12.25 22.36
CA SER A 241 -12.69 13.26 21.88
C SER A 241 -12.92 14.40 22.88
N ARG A 242 -12.82 14.11 24.18
CA ARG A 242 -12.94 15.08 25.28
C ARG A 242 -12.14 14.62 26.50
N LEU A 243 -11.92 15.54 27.44
CA LEU A 243 -11.34 15.23 28.74
C LEU A 243 -12.46 14.86 29.73
N PRO A 244 -12.16 14.08 30.78
CA PRO A 244 -10.88 13.41 31.07
C PRO A 244 -10.57 12.22 30.15
N ARG A 245 -9.33 11.71 30.20
CA ARG A 245 -8.85 10.56 29.41
C ARG A 245 -9.39 9.26 30.00
N GLU A 246 -10.64 8.99 29.72
CA GLU A 246 -11.34 7.77 30.11
C GLU A 246 -11.72 6.98 28.86
N ASP A 247 -11.84 5.67 28.99
CA ASP A 247 -12.18 4.73 27.92
C ASP A 247 -13.42 5.17 27.13
N GLN A 248 -14.43 5.71 27.83
CA GLN A 248 -15.66 6.24 27.23
C GLN A 248 -15.48 7.49 26.36
N ASN A 249 -14.29 8.10 26.36
CA ASN A 249 -13.95 9.28 25.57
C ASN A 249 -12.88 8.98 24.50
N LEU A 250 -12.29 7.78 24.50
CA LEU A 250 -11.36 7.34 23.46
C LEU A 250 -12.09 7.26 22.12
N ALA A 251 -11.62 8.03 21.15
CA ALA A 251 -12.24 8.15 19.83
C ALA A 251 -11.40 7.51 18.73
N VAL A 252 -10.07 7.53 18.88
CA VAL A 252 -9.14 7.01 17.87
C VAL A 252 -8.07 6.17 18.55
N VAL A 253 -7.84 4.98 17.98
CA VAL A 253 -6.67 4.15 18.24
C VAL A 253 -5.66 4.40 17.12
N VAL A 254 -4.43 4.73 17.47
CA VAL A 254 -3.32 4.80 16.52
C VAL A 254 -2.32 3.71 16.86
N GLU A 255 -2.06 2.84 15.90
CA GLU A 255 -1.06 1.78 15.97
C GLU A 255 0.09 2.14 15.04
N ALA A 256 1.28 2.26 15.60
CA ALA A 256 2.48 2.59 14.86
C ALA A 256 3.27 1.32 14.55
N LYS A 257 4.12 1.42 13.54
CA LYS A 257 5.18 0.45 13.24
C LYS A 257 6.50 1.19 13.09
N ALA A 258 7.59 0.44 13.14
CA ALA A 258 8.90 0.98 12.80
C ALA A 258 8.88 1.58 11.38
N LEU A 259 9.56 2.70 11.20
CA LEU A 259 9.67 3.39 9.92
C LEU A 259 10.09 2.43 8.80
N HIS A 260 9.48 2.58 7.63
CA HIS A 260 9.65 1.69 6.46
C HIS A 260 8.94 0.33 6.53
N SER A 261 8.25 0.00 7.62
CA SER A 261 7.42 -1.21 7.68
C SER A 261 6.09 -1.03 6.93
N ALA A 262 5.50 -2.13 6.46
CA ALA A 262 4.09 -2.19 6.08
C ALA A 262 3.22 -1.74 7.26
N CYS A 263 2.38 -0.74 7.06
CA CYS A 263 1.52 -0.25 8.14
C CYS A 263 0.07 -0.73 8.00
N LEU A 264 -0.43 -0.97 6.78
CA LEU A 264 -1.81 -1.38 6.56
C LEU A 264 -2.15 -2.72 7.26
N GLY A 265 -1.19 -3.64 7.31
CA GLY A 265 -1.33 -4.93 8.00
C GLY A 265 -1.46 -4.82 9.53
N ALA A 266 -1.13 -3.67 10.13
CA ALA A 266 -1.27 -3.45 11.58
C ALA A 266 -2.73 -3.29 12.04
N PHE A 267 -3.68 -3.23 11.10
CA PHE A 267 -5.10 -3.04 11.39
C PHE A 267 -5.66 -4.09 12.35
N GLU A 268 -5.35 -5.38 12.17
CA GLU A 268 -5.90 -6.44 13.02
C GLU A 268 -5.43 -6.31 14.48
N GLN A 269 -4.20 -5.85 14.70
CA GLN A 269 -3.69 -5.55 16.03
C GLN A 269 -4.42 -4.34 16.64
N ALA A 270 -4.51 -3.24 15.89
CA ALA A 270 -5.19 -2.02 16.32
C ALA A 270 -6.69 -2.26 16.64
N LYS A 271 -7.34 -3.09 15.82
CA LYS A 271 -8.73 -3.52 15.99
C LYS A 271 -8.95 -4.26 17.31
N GLY A 272 -8.02 -5.13 17.71
CA GLY A 272 -8.08 -5.83 19.00
C GLY A 272 -8.14 -4.88 20.20
N TYR A 273 -7.50 -3.71 20.09
CA TYR A 273 -7.65 -2.65 21.08
C TYR A 273 -8.97 -1.90 20.91
N ALA A 274 -9.28 -1.44 19.71
CA ALA A 274 -10.44 -0.58 19.42
C ALA A 274 -11.79 -1.21 19.81
N GLN A 275 -11.93 -2.54 19.71
CA GLN A 275 -13.15 -3.27 20.09
C GLN A 275 -13.56 -3.07 21.56
N GLN A 276 -12.62 -2.72 22.43
CA GLN A 276 -12.87 -2.53 23.86
C GLN A 276 -13.48 -1.15 24.17
N TYR A 277 -13.50 -0.24 23.18
CA TYR A 277 -13.88 1.16 23.36
C TYR A 277 -15.11 1.50 22.51
N PRO A 278 -16.32 1.58 23.10
CA PRO A 278 -17.55 1.80 22.34
C PRO A 278 -17.60 3.09 21.54
N LYS A 279 -16.84 4.13 21.94
CA LYS A 279 -16.76 5.40 21.21
C LYS A 279 -15.57 5.50 20.25
N CYS A 280 -14.73 4.47 20.20
CA CYS A 280 -13.69 4.40 19.18
C CYS A 280 -14.39 4.20 17.83
N ASN A 281 -14.26 5.21 16.97
CA ASN A 281 -14.87 5.22 15.64
C ASN A 281 -13.83 5.23 14.52
N ARG A 282 -12.55 5.37 14.87
CA ARG A 282 -11.44 5.42 13.93
C ARG A 282 -10.26 4.60 14.43
N ILE A 283 -9.61 3.93 13.49
CA ILE A 283 -8.29 3.33 13.66
C ILE A 283 -7.36 4.00 12.66
N VAL A 284 -6.17 4.38 13.11
CA VAL A 284 -5.09 4.86 12.25
C VAL A 284 -3.92 3.91 12.39
N VAL A 285 -3.43 3.38 11.27
CA VAL A 285 -2.21 2.57 11.25
C VAL A 285 -1.13 3.33 10.50
N THR A 286 0.10 3.33 11.02
CA THR A 286 1.13 4.20 10.48
C THR A 286 2.55 3.71 10.69
N ASP A 287 3.46 4.11 9.82
CA ASP A 287 4.91 4.03 10.03
C ASP A 287 5.53 5.44 10.22
N GLY A 288 4.71 6.45 10.50
CA GLY A 288 5.09 7.85 10.63
C GLY A 288 5.08 8.65 9.33
N LEU A 289 5.27 8.01 8.17
CA LEU A 289 5.21 8.69 6.86
C LEU A 289 3.94 8.32 6.09
N ARG A 290 3.40 7.14 6.36
CA ARG A 290 2.19 6.60 5.72
C ARG A 290 1.13 6.35 6.75
N TYR A 291 -0.12 6.61 6.41
CA TYR A 291 -1.26 6.53 7.31
C TYR A 291 -2.42 5.86 6.60
N GLY A 292 -2.82 4.68 7.07
CA GLY A 292 -4.09 4.05 6.71
C GLY A 292 -5.14 4.40 7.76
N VAL A 293 -6.27 4.96 7.33
CA VAL A 293 -7.38 5.32 8.21
C VAL A 293 -8.53 4.36 7.99
N PHE A 294 -9.03 3.75 9.06
CA PHE A 294 -10.19 2.87 9.04
C PHE A 294 -11.31 3.49 9.86
N ILE A 295 -12.54 3.40 9.35
CA ILE A 295 -13.73 3.94 9.99
C ILE A 295 -14.63 2.79 10.41
N ARG A 296 -15.16 2.87 11.64
CA ARG A 296 -16.08 1.88 12.18
C ARG A 296 -17.39 1.88 11.39
N GLN A 297 -17.94 0.70 11.10
CA GLN A 297 -19.21 0.56 10.40
C GLN A 297 -20.30 0.20 11.40
N GLY A 298 -21.18 1.16 11.70
CA GLY A 298 -22.16 1.02 12.78
C GLY A 298 -21.47 0.72 14.11
N ASP A 299 -21.91 -0.34 14.79
CA ASP A 299 -21.35 -0.78 16.07
C ASP A 299 -20.20 -1.80 15.93
N GLU A 300 -19.73 -2.10 14.71
CA GLU A 300 -18.79 -3.19 14.48
C GLU A 300 -17.53 -2.77 13.72
N TRP A 301 -16.48 -3.57 13.90
CA TRP A 301 -15.27 -3.56 13.10
C TRP A 301 -15.28 -4.83 12.23
N PRO A 302 -15.79 -4.78 10.99
CA PRO A 302 -15.85 -5.95 10.12
C PRO A 302 -14.50 -6.63 9.96
N LYS A 303 -14.51 -7.95 9.72
CA LYS A 303 -13.28 -8.72 9.51
C LYS A 303 -12.53 -8.27 8.27
N ASP A 304 -13.25 -8.03 7.19
CA ASP A 304 -12.67 -7.68 5.90
C ASP A 304 -12.73 -6.16 5.65
N LEU A 305 -12.71 -5.36 6.72
CA LEU A 305 -12.79 -3.91 6.64
C LEU A 305 -11.56 -3.36 5.90
N LYS A 306 -11.82 -2.56 4.88
CA LYS A 306 -10.79 -1.87 4.10
C LYS A 306 -10.50 -0.48 4.68
N PRO A 307 -9.28 0.05 4.52
CA PRO A 307 -8.94 1.38 5.02
C PRO A 307 -9.76 2.43 4.29
N TYR A 308 -10.61 3.21 4.95
CA TYR A 308 -11.35 4.33 4.36
C TYR A 308 -10.49 5.25 3.45
N ALA A 309 -9.31 5.63 3.91
CA ALA A 309 -8.41 6.52 3.17
C ALA A 309 -6.94 6.23 3.49
N TYR A 310 -6.05 6.63 2.60
CA TYR A 310 -4.60 6.48 2.74
C TYR A 310 -3.86 7.78 2.43
N LEU A 311 -2.85 8.06 3.24
CA LEU A 311 -1.97 9.22 3.10
C LEU A 311 -0.53 8.75 3.10
N ASN A 312 0.20 9.09 2.04
CA ASN A 312 1.66 9.16 2.07
C ASN A 312 2.07 10.64 2.14
N VAL A 313 2.65 11.08 3.26
CA VAL A 313 2.97 12.51 3.47
C VAL A 313 4.01 13.04 2.48
N ARG A 314 4.78 12.16 1.84
CA ARG A 314 5.77 12.53 0.81
C ARG A 314 5.20 12.48 -0.60
N ARG A 315 4.02 11.89 -0.77
CA ARG A 315 3.39 11.65 -2.05
C ARG A 315 1.87 11.78 -1.94
N LEU A 316 1.43 13.03 -1.93
CA LEU A 316 0.01 13.34 -1.82
C LEU A 316 -0.71 12.93 -3.11
N ARG A 317 -1.69 12.02 -2.95
CA ARG A 317 -2.58 11.56 -4.00
C ARG A 317 -4.04 11.86 -3.64
N SER A 318 -4.88 12.11 -4.63
CA SER A 318 -6.34 12.27 -4.45
C SER A 318 -7.00 10.92 -4.16
N SER A 319 -6.46 9.84 -4.72
CA SER A 319 -6.90 8.46 -4.49
C SER A 319 -5.80 7.44 -4.81
N TYR A 320 -6.06 6.18 -4.48
CA TYR A 320 -5.19 5.04 -4.74
C TYR A 320 -5.94 3.95 -5.51
N PRO A 321 -6.09 4.08 -6.83
CA PRO A 321 -6.91 3.20 -7.66
C PRO A 321 -6.38 1.76 -7.76
N ILE A 322 -5.15 1.51 -7.31
CA ILE A 322 -4.56 0.17 -7.23
C ILE A 322 -5.19 -0.71 -6.13
N TYR A 323 -5.87 -0.12 -5.15
CA TYR A 323 -6.59 -0.86 -4.08
C TYR A 323 -8.07 -1.02 -4.39
N ARG A 324 -8.43 -1.08 -5.68
CA ARG A 324 -9.82 -1.26 -6.10
C ARG A 324 -10.24 -2.71 -5.89
N GLU A 325 -11.39 -2.92 -5.24
CA GLU A 325 -12.03 -4.23 -5.13
C GLU A 325 -13.55 -4.03 -5.17
N ASN A 326 -14.29 -4.70 -6.06
CA ASN A 326 -15.76 -4.60 -6.15
C ASN A 326 -16.32 -3.15 -6.24
N GLY A 327 -15.63 -2.24 -6.94
CA GLY A 327 -16.04 -0.83 -7.09
C GLY A 327 -15.64 0.08 -5.92
N TYR A 328 -15.02 -0.46 -4.88
CA TYR A 328 -14.38 0.32 -3.84
C TYR A 328 -13.11 1.00 -4.38
N GLU A 329 -12.87 2.28 -4.11
CA GLU A 329 -11.60 2.96 -4.38
C GLU A 329 -11.05 3.55 -3.09
N LEU A 330 -9.75 3.30 -2.82
CA LEU A 330 -9.10 3.84 -1.64
C LEU A 330 -8.92 5.36 -1.79
N LEU A 331 -9.57 6.11 -0.91
CA LEU A 331 -9.51 7.58 -0.90
C LEU A 331 -8.10 8.05 -0.50
N GLY A 332 -7.73 9.25 -0.94
CA GLY A 332 -6.38 9.77 -0.77
C GLY A 332 -6.20 10.75 0.38
N ALA A 333 -5.25 11.66 0.18
CA ALA A 333 -4.74 12.57 1.20
C ALA A 333 -5.81 13.49 1.82
N LYS A 334 -6.75 14.01 1.02
CA LYS A 334 -7.83 14.89 1.51
C LYS A 334 -8.62 14.20 2.62
N GLN A 335 -9.16 13.02 2.32
CA GLN A 335 -10.00 12.26 3.23
C GLN A 335 -9.21 11.67 4.39
N ALA A 336 -7.99 11.20 4.16
CA ALA A 336 -7.13 10.69 5.22
C ALA A 336 -6.78 11.77 6.25
N ILE A 337 -6.31 12.95 5.79
CA ILE A 337 -5.98 14.07 6.68
C ILE A 337 -7.22 14.50 7.45
N HIS A 338 -8.35 14.71 6.76
CA HIS A 338 -9.58 15.15 7.40
C HIS A 338 -10.06 14.16 8.47
N ALA A 339 -10.09 12.86 8.15
CA ALA A 339 -10.51 11.81 9.07
C ALA A 339 -9.62 11.67 10.31
N MET A 340 -8.36 12.12 10.24
CA MET A 340 -7.45 12.14 11.39
C MET A 340 -7.61 13.38 12.29
N THR A 341 -8.45 14.36 11.93
CA THR A 341 -8.63 15.58 12.74
C THR A 341 -9.53 15.33 13.96
N PRO A 342 -9.43 16.17 15.01
CA PRO A 342 -10.34 16.09 16.17
C PRO A 342 -11.81 16.38 15.84
N GLY A 343 -12.05 17.18 14.80
CA GLY A 343 -13.38 17.68 14.43
C GLY A 343 -14.22 16.70 13.60
N TRP A 344 -13.59 15.69 13.02
CA TRP A 344 -14.27 14.72 12.16
C TRP A 344 -15.37 13.95 12.89
N ASN A 345 -16.51 13.83 12.22
CA ASN A 345 -17.75 13.22 12.69
C ASN A 345 -18.28 12.22 11.64
N PRO A 346 -18.42 10.92 11.98
CA PRO A 346 -18.91 9.90 11.04
C PRO A 346 -20.29 10.24 10.44
N ASP A 347 -21.17 10.88 11.21
CA ASP A 347 -22.55 11.15 10.79
C ASP A 347 -22.66 12.25 9.72
N LEU A 348 -21.66 13.13 9.63
CA LEU A 348 -21.66 14.26 8.69
C LEU A 348 -20.67 14.03 7.54
N ASP A 349 -19.54 13.39 7.84
CA ASP A 349 -18.39 13.39 6.93
C ASP A 349 -18.33 12.15 6.02
N LEU A 350 -19.15 11.12 6.27
CA LEU A 350 -19.28 9.97 5.38
C LEU A 350 -20.20 10.24 4.18
N GLU A 351 -21.20 11.12 4.33
CA GLU A 351 -22.12 11.47 3.24
C GLU A 351 -21.40 12.29 2.15
N ASP A 352 -20.56 13.25 2.54
CA ASP A 352 -19.74 14.06 1.61
C ASP A 352 -18.70 13.23 0.84
N GLY A 353 -18.26 12.08 1.38
CA GLY A 353 -17.30 11.19 0.72
C GLY A 353 -17.91 10.31 -0.37
N ALA A 354 -19.22 10.07 -0.31
CA ALA A 354 -19.95 9.24 -1.28
C ALA A 354 -20.35 10.02 -2.55
N ASP A 355 -20.54 11.33 -2.45
CA ASP A 355 -20.84 12.18 -3.61
C ASP A 355 -19.60 12.37 -4.52
N GLU A 356 -18.38 12.42 -3.97
CA GLU A 356 -17.15 12.52 -4.78
C GLU A 356 -16.89 11.24 -5.60
N THR A 357 -17.24 10.06 -5.10
CA THR A 357 -17.07 8.78 -5.85
C THR A 357 -18.13 8.59 -6.93
N ALA A 358 -19.33 9.15 -6.78
CA ALA A 358 -20.38 9.11 -7.80
C ALA A 358 -20.10 10.03 -9.00
N SER A 359 -19.27 11.06 -8.85
CA SER A 359 -18.92 12.01 -9.91
C SER A 359 -17.78 11.56 -10.85
N LEU A 360 -17.28 10.32 -10.70
CA LEU A 360 -16.20 9.74 -11.52
C LEU A 360 -16.67 8.62 -12.48
N GLU A 361 -17.99 8.40 -12.62
CA GLU A 361 -18.58 7.46 -13.60
C GLU A 361 -18.78 8.07 -15.00
#